data_AF-A0A2N0TQV3-F1
#
_entry.id   AF-A0A2N0TQV3-F1
#
_cell.length_a   1.000
_cell.length_b   1.000
_cell.length_c   1.000
_cell.angle_alpha   90.00
_cell.angle_beta   90.00
_cell.angle_gamma   90.00
#
_symmetry.space_group_name_H-M   'P 1'
#
loop_
_entity.id
_entity.type
_entity.pdbx_description
1 polymer ?
#
loop_
_entity_poly.entity_id
_entity_poly.type
_entity_poly.pdbx_seq_one_letter_code
_entity_poly.pdbx_strand_id
1 'polypeptide(L)'
;MKNSKIFYRLFFALLLAFSLSACSNDDDVDEGDDVTDDLTDDINGSDDDDGNGDGDGEPDPDAAAVFVFIDEESIDNGNEPNDFSETDVNDDISEIGQREVLAYFNENPGEEITLYTGQTGDEAWFVLKEIPGSWNEAGPNENGARNFLEAGPGLGQDQTEDLLDEISDITPLRATGLSMLTGQTIIAVVYDSDISINYDPLEGNLQGENLGVVAFEVLNVTERTDGSSSALPSVNIRILDYTAVEALELNLFSNAPMPESSSEPEDTTPPDTIPDIELSPAE
;
A
#
# COMPACT_ATOMS: atom_id res chain seq x y z
N MET A 1 3.70 3.42 55.03
CA MET A 1 4.03 1.97 55.11
C MET A 1 3.92 1.45 53.68
N LYS A 2 5.03 1.27 52.96
CA LYS A 2 5.76 -0.02 52.77
C LYS A 2 4.84 -1.06 52.10
N ASN A 3 5.06 -1.59 50.89
CA ASN A 3 6.27 -2.00 50.15
C ASN A 3 5.94 -2.01 48.63
N SER A 4 6.74 -1.53 47.68
CA SER A 4 8.01 -2.07 47.14
C SER A 4 7.98 -3.55 46.74
N LYS A 5 8.12 -3.82 45.43
CA LYS A 5 9.08 -4.80 44.89
C LYS A 5 9.31 -4.60 43.39
N ILE A 6 10.41 -3.91 43.11
CA ILE A 6 11.23 -3.95 41.90
C ILE A 6 11.87 -5.35 41.79
N PHE A 7 11.93 -5.92 40.59
CA PHE A 7 13.00 -6.88 40.24
C PHE A 7 13.49 -6.67 38.79
N TYR A 8 14.80 -6.80 38.68
CA TYR A 8 15.69 -6.40 37.59
C TYR A 8 15.96 -7.55 36.59
N ARG A 9 16.19 -7.16 35.32
CA ARG A 9 17.18 -7.65 34.32
C ARG A 9 17.30 -9.16 33.99
N LEU A 10 17.34 -9.46 32.69
CA LEU A 10 18.59 -9.90 32.04
C LEU A 10 18.57 -9.71 30.51
N PHE A 11 19.59 -9.00 30.02
CA PHE A 11 20.01 -8.91 28.63
C PHE A 11 20.57 -10.26 28.16
N PHE A 12 20.29 -10.67 26.91
CA PHE A 12 21.12 -11.64 26.20
C PHE A 12 21.30 -11.20 24.75
N ALA A 13 22.47 -10.62 24.46
CA ALA A 13 22.96 -10.41 23.11
C ALA A 13 23.85 -11.61 22.76
N LEU A 14 23.52 -12.33 21.68
CA LEU A 14 24.39 -13.36 21.13
C LEU A 14 24.98 -12.87 19.82
N LEU A 15 26.28 -12.61 19.85
CA LEU A 15 27.14 -12.26 18.73
C LEU A 15 27.53 -13.56 18.01
N LEU A 16 27.25 -13.68 16.71
CA LEU A 16 27.80 -14.75 15.88
C LEU A 16 28.86 -14.15 14.95
N ALA A 17 30.12 -14.56 15.15
CA ALA A 17 31.26 -14.14 14.34
C ALA A 17 31.69 -15.26 13.38
N PHE A 18 32.07 -14.83 12.18
CA PHE A 18 32.56 -15.55 11.00
C PHE A 18 33.58 -16.67 11.27
N SER A 19 33.52 -17.72 10.42
CA SER A 19 34.70 -18.52 10.05
C SER A 19 34.84 -18.59 8.53
N LEU A 20 35.83 -17.87 7.99
CA LEU A 20 36.37 -18.07 6.65
C LEU A 20 37.18 -19.37 6.63
N SER A 21 36.86 -20.28 5.70
CA SER A 21 37.77 -21.36 5.30
C SER A 21 38.42 -20.98 3.98
N ALA A 22 39.71 -20.65 4.05
CA ALA A 22 40.60 -20.62 2.90
C ALA A 22 41.30 -21.98 2.82
N CYS A 23 41.18 -22.65 1.67
CA CYS A 23 42.09 -23.73 1.29
C CYS A 23 42.81 -23.32 -0.01
N SER A 24 44.13 -23.36 0.06
CA SER A 24 45.08 -23.21 -1.02
C SER A 24 45.12 -24.46 -1.91
N ASN A 25 45.45 -24.28 -3.20
CA ASN A 25 46.74 -24.74 -3.74
C ASN A 25 46.90 -24.32 -5.20
N ASP A 26 48.11 -23.85 -5.49
CA ASP A 26 48.71 -23.65 -6.80
C ASP A 26 48.73 -24.95 -7.63
N ASP A 27 48.65 -24.83 -8.96
CA ASP A 27 49.65 -25.44 -9.85
C ASP A 27 49.58 -24.84 -11.27
N ASP A 28 50.79 -24.63 -11.80
CA ASP A 28 51.25 -23.85 -12.95
C ASP A 28 50.97 -24.43 -14.37
N VAL A 29 50.83 -23.51 -15.35
CA VAL A 29 51.39 -23.51 -16.73
C VAL A 29 50.74 -24.39 -17.84
N ASP A 30 50.24 -23.74 -18.91
CA ASP A 30 50.86 -23.77 -20.25
C ASP A 30 50.34 -22.63 -21.17
N GLU A 31 51.26 -22.04 -21.94
CA GLU A 31 51.02 -20.99 -22.94
C GLU A 31 50.57 -21.57 -24.30
N GLY A 32 49.76 -20.83 -25.06
CA GLY A 32 49.44 -21.19 -26.44
C GLY A 32 48.49 -20.21 -27.13
N ASP A 33 49.08 -19.17 -27.70
CA ASP A 33 48.52 -18.12 -28.56
C ASP A 33 47.89 -18.67 -29.86
N ASP A 34 46.67 -18.22 -30.24
CA ASP A 34 46.20 -18.18 -31.64
C ASP A 34 45.09 -17.12 -31.86
N VAL A 35 45.51 -15.89 -32.08
CA VAL A 35 45.26 -15.07 -33.29
C VAL A 35 43.83 -15.10 -33.94
N THR A 36 43.12 -14.00 -33.69
CA THR A 36 42.31 -13.15 -34.61
C THR A 36 40.95 -13.55 -35.19
N ASP A 37 40.08 -12.54 -35.14
CA ASP A 37 39.25 -12.01 -36.23
C ASP A 37 37.88 -12.65 -36.55
N ASP A 38 36.83 -11.88 -36.20
CA ASP A 38 35.99 -11.16 -37.19
C ASP A 38 34.49 -11.52 -37.24
N LEU A 39 33.72 -10.44 -37.43
CA LEU A 39 32.33 -10.32 -37.93
C LEU A 39 31.13 -10.41 -36.96
N THR A 40 30.74 -9.21 -36.56
CA THR A 40 29.40 -8.59 -36.59
C THR A 40 28.21 -9.30 -37.28
N ASP A 41 27.05 -8.98 -36.70
CA ASP A 41 25.72 -8.75 -37.28
C ASP A 41 24.65 -9.87 -37.33
N ASP A 42 23.55 -9.53 -36.65
CA ASP A 42 22.14 -9.87 -36.86
C ASP A 42 21.66 -11.33 -36.75
N ILE A 43 20.70 -11.55 -35.84
CA ILE A 43 19.28 -11.76 -36.21
C ILE A 43 18.37 -11.71 -34.97
N ASN A 44 17.31 -10.94 -35.16
CA ASN A 44 16.12 -10.77 -34.33
C ASN A 44 15.25 -12.05 -34.33
N GLY A 45 14.70 -12.42 -33.17
CA GLY A 45 13.47 -13.20 -33.04
C GLY A 45 13.59 -14.70 -32.76
N SER A 46 13.26 -15.10 -31.53
CA SER A 46 12.27 -16.15 -31.29
C SER A 46 11.78 -16.03 -29.86
N ASP A 47 10.47 -15.75 -29.76
CA ASP A 47 9.63 -16.16 -28.65
C ASP A 47 9.90 -17.63 -28.33
N ASP A 48 10.04 -17.93 -27.04
CA ASP A 48 9.65 -19.17 -26.38
C ASP A 48 10.15 -19.05 -24.92
N ASP A 49 9.29 -18.61 -24.01
CA ASP A 49 9.38 -19.11 -22.64
C ASP A 49 7.98 -19.49 -22.13
N ASP A 50 7.67 -20.77 -22.37
CA ASP A 50 6.66 -21.53 -21.66
C ASP A 50 7.09 -21.68 -20.19
N GLY A 51 6.70 -20.71 -19.36
CA GLY A 51 6.95 -20.73 -17.92
C GLY A 51 5.66 -20.92 -17.13
N ASN A 52 5.29 -22.18 -16.86
CA ASN A 52 4.35 -22.54 -15.80
C ASN A 52 4.90 -22.02 -14.45
N GLY A 53 4.43 -20.84 -14.02
CA GLY A 53 4.84 -20.20 -12.78
C GLY A 53 4.20 -20.89 -11.58
N ASP A 54 4.89 -21.88 -11.05
CA ASP A 54 4.69 -22.31 -9.68
C ASP A 54 4.93 -21.09 -8.76
N GLY A 55 4.01 -20.86 -7.82
CA GLY A 55 3.95 -19.65 -6.98
C GLY A 55 5.02 -19.60 -5.88
N ASP A 56 6.28 -19.56 -6.28
CA ASP A 56 7.45 -19.38 -5.40
C ASP A 56 8.46 -18.35 -5.93
N GLY A 57 8.02 -17.44 -6.80
CA GLY A 57 8.81 -16.29 -7.23
C GLY A 57 9.28 -15.48 -6.01
N GLU A 58 10.59 -15.45 -5.81
CA GLU A 58 11.25 -14.55 -4.86
C GLU A 58 10.73 -13.12 -5.14
N PRO A 59 10.33 -12.33 -4.11
CA PRO A 59 9.75 -11.01 -4.33
C PRO A 59 10.72 -10.18 -5.17
N ASP A 60 10.17 -9.52 -6.19
CA ASP A 60 10.93 -8.64 -7.06
C ASP A 60 11.72 -7.64 -6.18
N PRO A 61 13.06 -7.56 -6.29
CA PRO A 61 13.84 -6.62 -5.49
C PRO A 61 13.50 -5.15 -5.77
N ASP A 62 12.79 -4.86 -6.86
CA ASP A 62 12.22 -3.55 -7.19
C ASP A 62 10.72 -3.44 -6.79
N ALA A 63 10.17 -4.42 -6.05
CA ALA A 63 8.79 -4.39 -5.60
C ALA A 63 8.53 -3.22 -4.65
N ALA A 64 7.51 -2.44 -4.99
CA ALA A 64 7.00 -1.34 -4.19
C ALA A 64 5.48 -1.46 -4.06
N ALA A 65 4.93 -0.88 -2.99
CA ALA A 65 3.50 -0.78 -2.75
C ALA A 65 3.03 0.67 -2.93
N VAL A 66 1.84 0.85 -3.49
CA VAL A 66 1.17 2.15 -3.52
C VAL A 66 0.51 2.39 -2.17
N PHE A 67 0.78 3.55 -1.58
CA PHE A 67 0.18 3.95 -0.30
C PHE A 67 -1.19 4.58 -0.52
N VAL A 68 -2.21 4.04 0.14
CA VAL A 68 -3.63 4.38 -0.06
C VAL A 68 -4.32 4.59 1.30
N PHE A 69 -5.37 5.41 1.34
CA PHE A 69 -6.31 5.48 2.46
C PHE A 69 -7.66 4.94 2.00
N ILE A 70 -8.33 4.19 2.86
CA ILE A 70 -9.65 3.62 2.60
C ILE A 70 -10.56 3.99 3.77
N ASP A 71 -11.80 4.40 3.51
CA ASP A 71 -12.77 4.70 4.56
C ASP A 71 -13.99 3.76 4.53
N GLU A 72 -15.03 4.13 5.28
CA GLU A 72 -16.20 3.31 5.61
C GLU A 72 -17.03 2.88 4.39
N GLU A 73 -16.96 3.63 3.29
CA GLU A 73 -17.69 3.33 2.06
C GLU A 73 -17.11 2.11 1.31
N SER A 74 -15.95 1.59 1.75
CA SER A 74 -15.36 0.35 1.23
C SER A 74 -15.12 -0.72 2.28
N ILE A 75 -14.44 -0.38 3.39
CA ILE A 75 -14.10 -1.39 4.40
C ILE A 75 -14.58 -0.89 5.76
N ASP A 76 -15.76 -1.34 6.14
CA ASP A 76 -16.35 -1.14 7.46
C ASP A 76 -17.44 -2.21 7.69
N ASN A 77 -17.88 -2.36 8.93
CA ASN A 77 -18.94 -3.27 9.31
C ASN A 77 -20.34 -2.77 8.97
N GLY A 78 -21.22 -3.69 8.56
CA GLY A 78 -22.64 -3.38 8.37
C GLY A 78 -22.94 -2.48 7.16
N ASN A 79 -21.93 -2.11 6.38
CA ASN A 79 -22.08 -1.39 5.13
C ASN A 79 -22.22 -2.41 3.98
N GLU A 80 -23.46 -2.62 3.53
CA GLU A 80 -23.69 -3.25 2.25
C GLU A 80 -23.03 -2.38 1.17
N PRO A 81 -22.37 -2.98 0.17
CA PRO A 81 -22.40 -4.41 -0.19
C PRO A 81 -21.21 -5.25 0.31
N ASN A 82 -20.21 -4.67 1.00
CA ASN A 82 -19.04 -5.41 1.47
C ASN A 82 -19.36 -6.22 2.75
N ASP A 83 -20.29 -5.74 3.59
CA ASP A 83 -20.92 -6.41 4.73
C ASP A 83 -19.96 -7.19 5.64
N PHE A 84 -18.84 -6.57 6.01
CA PHE A 84 -17.96 -7.11 7.04
C PHE A 84 -18.64 -7.09 8.41
N SER A 85 -18.22 -7.95 9.32
CA SER A 85 -18.62 -7.86 10.73
C SER A 85 -17.69 -6.94 11.52
N GLU A 86 -18.15 -6.44 12.68
CA GLU A 86 -17.33 -5.63 13.61
C GLU A 86 -15.96 -6.26 13.88
N THR A 87 -15.91 -7.59 14.05
CA THR A 87 -14.66 -8.31 14.30
C THR A 87 -13.78 -8.45 13.06
N ASP A 88 -14.36 -8.53 11.85
CA ASP A 88 -13.59 -8.67 10.61
C ASP A 88 -12.71 -7.45 10.35
N VAL A 89 -13.17 -6.28 10.78
CA VAL A 89 -12.54 -4.97 10.56
C VAL A 89 -12.01 -4.33 11.84
N ASN A 90 -11.87 -5.08 12.93
CA ASN A 90 -11.29 -4.58 14.19
C ASN A 90 -12.06 -3.40 14.83
N ASP A 91 -13.37 -3.25 14.58
CA ASP A 91 -14.19 -2.17 15.14
C ASP A 91 -14.14 -2.15 16.68
N ASP A 92 -14.07 -3.33 17.32
CA ASP A 92 -14.00 -3.44 18.77
C ASP A 92 -12.71 -2.88 19.40
N ILE A 93 -11.68 -2.64 18.59
CA ILE A 93 -10.41 -2.04 18.95
C ILE A 93 -10.06 -0.81 18.10
N SER A 94 -11.05 -0.23 17.40
CA SER A 94 -10.92 1.02 16.66
C SER A 94 -10.49 2.14 17.63
N GLU A 95 -9.41 2.84 17.26
CA GLU A 95 -8.96 4.04 17.95
C GLU A 95 -8.04 4.88 17.06
N ILE A 96 -7.81 6.14 17.45
CA ILE A 96 -6.81 7.00 16.81
C ILE A 96 -5.45 6.32 16.85
N GLY A 97 -4.85 6.12 15.68
CA GLY A 97 -3.51 5.53 15.55
C GLY A 97 -3.47 4.00 15.59
N GLN A 98 -4.62 3.32 15.53
CA GLN A 98 -4.69 1.87 15.37
C GLN A 98 -4.06 1.45 14.02
N ARG A 99 -3.14 0.48 14.05
CA ARG A 99 -2.40 -0.01 12.87
C ARG A 99 -2.26 -1.54 12.87
N GLU A 100 -2.98 -2.25 13.72
CA GLU A 100 -3.09 -3.70 13.60
C GLU A 100 -3.74 -4.07 12.26
N VAL A 101 -3.32 -5.21 11.69
CA VAL A 101 -3.91 -5.71 10.44
C VAL A 101 -5.37 -6.07 10.70
N LEU A 102 -6.28 -5.73 9.78
CA LEU A 102 -7.68 -6.12 9.91
C LEU A 102 -7.81 -7.65 9.99
N ALA A 103 -8.60 -8.15 10.94
CA ALA A 103 -8.68 -9.58 11.25
C ALA A 103 -8.98 -10.43 10.01
N TYR A 104 -9.96 -10.02 9.18
CA TYR A 104 -10.31 -10.75 7.97
C TYR A 104 -9.15 -10.81 6.97
N PHE A 105 -8.41 -9.72 6.79
CA PHE A 105 -7.28 -9.66 5.87
C PHE A 105 -6.09 -10.49 6.39
N ASN A 106 -5.87 -10.51 7.71
CA ASN A 106 -4.83 -11.31 8.34
C ASN A 106 -5.11 -12.82 8.27
N GLU A 107 -6.39 -13.22 8.29
CA GLU A 107 -6.79 -14.63 8.27
C GLU A 107 -6.94 -15.23 6.86
N ASN A 108 -7.11 -14.37 5.84
CA ASN A 108 -7.39 -14.81 4.47
C ASN A 108 -6.37 -14.36 3.38
N PRO A 109 -5.04 -14.39 3.60
CA PRO A 109 -4.07 -14.19 2.52
C PRO A 109 -4.30 -15.13 1.32
N GLY A 110 -4.26 -14.56 0.12
CA GLY A 110 -4.49 -15.24 -1.15
C GLY A 110 -5.95 -15.34 -1.57
N GLU A 111 -6.91 -14.97 -0.71
CA GLU A 111 -8.32 -14.90 -1.10
C GLU A 111 -8.57 -13.73 -2.07
N GLU A 112 -9.43 -13.96 -3.07
CA GLU A 112 -9.88 -12.93 -3.99
C GLU A 112 -11.28 -12.45 -3.57
N ILE A 113 -11.39 -11.16 -3.25
CA ILE A 113 -12.64 -10.53 -2.86
C ILE A 113 -12.96 -9.33 -3.74
N THR A 114 -14.22 -8.90 -3.74
CA THR A 114 -14.65 -7.68 -4.41
C THR A 114 -14.94 -6.63 -3.35
N LEU A 115 -14.28 -5.49 -3.48
CA LEU A 115 -14.53 -4.29 -2.69
C LEU A 115 -15.29 -3.28 -3.52
N TYR A 116 -16.43 -2.85 -3.00
CA TYR A 116 -17.15 -1.71 -3.54
C TYR A 116 -16.57 -0.42 -2.98
N THR A 117 -16.53 0.66 -3.78
CA THR A 117 -15.74 1.86 -3.47
C THR A 117 -16.58 3.14 -3.39
N GLY A 118 -17.80 3.02 -2.84
CA GLY A 118 -18.72 4.13 -2.69
C GLY A 118 -19.33 4.66 -4.00
N GLN A 119 -19.51 5.98 -4.06
CA GLN A 119 -20.15 6.71 -5.16
C GLN A 119 -19.47 8.08 -5.37
N THR A 120 -19.73 8.73 -6.51
CA THR A 120 -19.20 10.08 -6.75
C THR A 120 -19.71 11.03 -5.66
N GLY A 121 -18.79 11.67 -4.94
CA GLY A 121 -19.05 12.56 -3.80
C GLY A 121 -19.09 11.89 -2.43
N ASP A 122 -18.85 10.58 -2.42
CA ASP A 122 -18.77 9.65 -1.29
C ASP A 122 -17.75 8.56 -1.68
N GLU A 123 -16.56 9.01 -2.09
CA GLU A 123 -15.52 8.12 -2.57
C GLU A 123 -14.90 7.37 -1.41
N ALA A 124 -14.59 6.08 -1.61
CA ALA A 124 -14.08 5.30 -0.50
C ALA A 124 -12.54 5.18 -0.44
N TRP A 125 -11.85 5.49 -1.55
CA TRP A 125 -10.42 5.27 -1.71
C TRP A 125 -9.73 6.59 -2.03
N PHE A 126 -8.64 6.88 -1.33
CA PHE A 126 -7.94 8.15 -1.44
C PHE A 126 -6.45 7.92 -1.54
N VAL A 127 -5.78 8.82 -2.24
CA VAL A 127 -4.31 8.84 -2.33
C VAL A 127 -3.80 10.23 -2.05
N LEU A 128 -2.51 10.31 -1.80
CA LEU A 128 -1.80 11.56 -1.59
C LEU A 128 -0.67 11.65 -2.62
N LYS A 129 -0.45 12.85 -3.17
CA LYS A 129 0.52 13.09 -4.25
C LYS A 129 1.87 13.59 -3.76
N GLU A 130 1.91 14.20 -2.58
CA GLU A 130 3.13 14.69 -1.93
C GLU A 130 3.05 14.53 -0.42
N ILE A 131 4.07 13.91 0.19
CA ILE A 131 4.14 13.73 1.65
C ILE A 131 4.31 15.09 2.35
N PRO A 132 3.46 15.41 3.33
CA PRO A 132 3.64 16.61 4.14
C PRO A 132 4.98 16.54 4.86
N GLY A 133 5.79 17.61 4.76
CA GLY A 133 7.09 17.65 5.44
C GLY A 133 7.00 17.47 6.96
N SER A 134 5.84 17.80 7.56
CA SER A 134 5.57 17.53 8.98
C SER A 134 5.56 16.04 9.32
N TRP A 135 5.18 15.17 8.38
CA TRP A 135 5.18 13.72 8.60
C TRP A 135 6.62 13.18 8.62
N ASN A 136 7.53 13.74 7.83
CA ASN A 136 8.96 13.38 7.88
C ASN A 136 9.58 13.72 9.24
N GLU A 137 9.14 14.82 9.85
CA GLU A 137 9.58 15.25 11.18
C GLU A 137 8.92 14.44 12.32
N ALA A 138 7.81 13.74 12.04
CA ALA A 138 7.10 12.92 13.02
C ALA A 138 7.85 11.61 13.35
N GLY A 139 8.73 11.11 12.48
CA GLY A 139 9.66 10.01 12.78
C GLY A 139 9.03 8.64 13.07
N PRO A 140 9.84 7.63 13.48
CA PRO A 140 11.30 7.66 13.60
C PRO A 140 12.06 7.55 12.27
N ASN A 141 11.35 7.37 11.16
CA ASN A 141 11.94 7.17 9.84
C ASN A 141 12.18 8.51 9.15
N GLU A 142 13.12 8.54 8.19
CA GLU A 142 13.32 9.68 7.29
C GLU A 142 12.31 9.65 6.10
N ASN A 143 11.21 8.91 6.26
CA ASN A 143 10.17 8.71 5.25
C ASN A 143 8.80 8.96 5.89
N GLY A 144 8.08 9.99 5.42
CA GLY A 144 6.84 10.41 6.07
C GLY A 144 5.67 9.46 5.89
N ALA A 145 5.60 8.72 4.78
CA ALA A 145 4.58 7.69 4.62
C ALA A 145 4.76 6.58 5.67
N ARG A 146 6.01 6.20 5.95
CA ARG A 146 6.33 5.25 7.01
C ARG A 146 5.98 5.78 8.39
N ASN A 147 6.30 7.05 8.66
CA ASN A 147 5.93 7.67 9.93
C ASN A 147 4.42 7.72 10.14
N PHE A 148 3.64 7.92 9.07
CA PHE A 148 2.17 7.83 9.15
C PHE A 148 1.67 6.39 9.35
N LEU A 149 2.21 5.43 8.61
CA LEU A 149 1.82 4.01 8.71
C LEU A 149 2.16 3.43 10.10
N GLU A 150 3.21 3.92 10.75
CA GLU A 150 3.59 3.56 12.12
C GLU A 150 2.90 4.41 13.20
N ALA A 151 1.99 5.30 12.81
CA ALA A 151 1.31 6.24 13.70
C ALA A 151 2.29 7.04 14.58
N GLY A 152 3.20 7.79 13.95
CA GLY A 152 4.18 8.65 14.64
C GLY A 152 3.54 9.80 15.46
N PRO A 153 4.35 10.54 16.25
CA PRO A 153 3.94 11.74 16.98
C PRO A 153 3.04 12.69 16.16
N GLY A 154 1.81 12.94 16.62
CA GLY A 154 0.84 13.79 15.93
C GLY A 154 0.14 13.16 14.72
N LEU A 155 0.48 11.90 14.38
CA LEU A 155 -0.11 11.08 13.31
C LEU A 155 -0.89 9.86 13.86
N GLY A 156 -1.19 9.87 15.15
CA GLY A 156 -1.87 8.81 15.87
C GLY A 156 -1.16 8.38 17.16
N GLN A 157 0.15 8.65 17.30
CA GLN A 157 0.87 8.31 18.53
C GLN A 157 0.23 9.02 19.73
N ASP A 158 0.07 8.29 20.84
CA ASP A 158 -0.53 8.80 22.07
C ASP A 158 -1.94 9.41 21.85
N GLN A 159 -2.66 8.94 20.82
CA GLN A 159 -3.99 9.42 20.41
C GLN A 159 -4.01 10.89 19.99
N THR A 160 -2.95 11.36 19.34
CA THR A 160 -2.83 12.74 18.83
C THR A 160 -2.83 12.78 17.30
N GLU A 161 -3.52 13.76 16.73
CA GLU A 161 -3.82 13.89 15.30
C GLU A 161 -3.61 15.33 14.79
N ASP A 162 -2.73 16.07 15.48
CA ASP A 162 -2.44 17.49 15.22
C ASP A 162 -1.83 17.74 13.82
N LEU A 163 -1.36 16.68 13.15
CA LEU A 163 -0.72 16.74 11.82
C LEU A 163 -1.57 16.12 10.71
N LEU A 164 -2.85 15.84 10.98
CA LEU A 164 -3.77 15.14 10.07
C LEU A 164 -4.94 16.00 9.58
N ASP A 165 -4.97 17.29 9.94
CA ASP A 165 -5.97 18.25 9.45
C ASP A 165 -5.44 19.06 8.25
N GLU A 166 -6.34 19.46 7.34
CA GLU A 166 -6.05 20.27 6.14
C GLU A 166 -4.84 19.76 5.32
N ILE A 167 -4.78 18.45 5.06
CA ILE A 167 -3.70 17.82 4.30
C ILE A 167 -3.89 18.08 2.81
N SER A 168 -2.95 18.78 2.19
CA SER A 168 -3.02 19.10 0.76
C SER A 168 -3.00 17.85 -0.12
N ASP A 169 -3.72 17.91 -1.24
CA ASP A 169 -3.70 16.93 -2.33
C ASP A 169 -4.14 15.50 -1.94
N ILE A 170 -4.92 15.35 -0.85
CA ILE A 170 -5.72 14.13 -0.64
C ILE A 170 -6.74 14.05 -1.78
N THR A 171 -6.51 13.09 -2.67
CA THR A 171 -7.23 12.93 -3.92
C THR A 171 -8.13 11.70 -3.84
N PRO A 172 -9.47 11.86 -3.83
CA PRO A 172 -10.37 10.73 -3.91
C PRO A 172 -10.30 10.06 -5.29
N LEU A 173 -10.28 8.75 -5.30
CA LEU A 173 -10.17 7.93 -6.50
C LEU A 173 -11.54 7.55 -7.06
N ARG A 174 -11.74 7.90 -8.32
CA ARG A 174 -12.90 7.51 -9.13
C ARG A 174 -12.49 6.48 -10.19
N ALA A 175 -13.37 6.15 -11.13
CA ALA A 175 -13.19 5.02 -12.03
C ALA A 175 -11.83 5.01 -12.77
N THR A 176 -11.39 6.16 -13.27
CA THR A 176 -10.10 6.27 -13.96
C THR A 176 -8.94 6.00 -12.99
N GLY A 177 -8.92 6.63 -11.83
CA GLY A 177 -7.86 6.47 -10.82
C GLY A 177 -7.81 5.05 -10.25
N LEU A 178 -8.96 4.45 -9.94
CA LEU A 178 -9.07 3.06 -9.49
C LEU A 178 -8.51 2.10 -10.56
N SER A 179 -8.85 2.33 -11.83
CA SER A 179 -8.38 1.46 -12.94
C SER A 179 -6.87 1.50 -13.10
N MET A 180 -6.24 2.65 -12.87
CA MET A 180 -4.78 2.83 -12.93
C MET A 180 -4.04 2.04 -11.85
N LEU A 181 -4.70 1.64 -10.76
CA LEU A 181 -4.12 0.77 -9.72
C LEU A 181 -4.07 -0.71 -10.12
N THR A 182 -4.65 -1.11 -11.26
CA THR A 182 -4.67 -2.51 -11.70
C THR A 182 -3.26 -3.10 -11.81
N GLY A 183 -3.03 -4.24 -11.16
CA GLY A 183 -1.73 -4.92 -11.08
C GLY A 183 -0.79 -4.33 -10.03
N GLN A 184 -1.22 -3.37 -9.22
CA GLN A 184 -0.40 -2.79 -8.16
C GLN A 184 -0.64 -3.48 -6.82
N THR A 185 0.44 -3.58 -6.04
CA THR A 185 0.36 -3.92 -4.62
C THR A 185 -0.01 -2.66 -3.85
N ILE A 186 -0.99 -2.76 -2.97
CA ILE A 186 -1.51 -1.68 -2.14
C ILE A 186 -1.19 -2.00 -0.68
N ILE A 187 -0.73 -0.98 0.05
CA ILE A 187 -0.77 -0.96 1.52
C ILE A 187 -1.65 0.22 1.90
N ALA A 188 -2.71 -0.05 2.67
CA ALA A 188 -3.68 0.96 3.05
C ALA A 188 -3.88 1.06 4.56
N VAL A 189 -4.13 2.29 5.01
CA VAL A 189 -4.74 2.56 6.34
C VAL A 189 -6.23 2.70 6.15
N VAL A 190 -7.00 1.98 6.97
CA VAL A 190 -8.46 1.94 6.92
C VAL A 190 -9.03 2.80 8.05
N TYR A 191 -9.90 3.75 7.68
CA TYR A 191 -10.60 4.64 8.60
C TYR A 191 -11.96 4.07 8.97
N ASP A 192 -12.37 4.33 10.20
CA ASP A 192 -13.67 3.95 10.76
C ASP A 192 -14.79 4.92 10.37
N SER A 193 -14.45 6.03 9.73
CA SER A 193 -15.43 7.02 9.27
C SER A 193 -14.95 7.72 8.00
N ASP A 194 -15.88 8.41 7.33
CA ASP A 194 -15.62 9.18 6.12
C ASP A 194 -14.40 10.09 6.20
N ILE A 195 -13.54 10.02 5.16
CA ILE A 195 -12.50 11.01 4.95
C ILE A 195 -13.12 12.26 4.31
N SER A 196 -13.05 13.39 5.03
CA SER A 196 -13.63 14.64 4.55
C SER A 196 -12.71 15.38 3.58
N ILE A 197 -13.24 15.75 2.41
CA ILE A 197 -12.50 16.49 1.36
C ILE A 197 -13.06 17.89 1.15
N ASN A 198 -12.18 18.90 1.22
CA ASN A 198 -12.39 20.21 0.64
C ASN A 198 -11.83 20.22 -0.79
N TYR A 199 -12.52 20.85 -1.75
CA TYR A 199 -12.13 20.83 -3.18
C TYR A 199 -11.55 22.17 -3.67
N ASP A 200 -11.61 23.24 -2.86
CA ASP A 200 -11.03 24.55 -3.20
C ASP A 200 -10.47 25.24 -1.93
N PRO A 201 -9.17 25.06 -1.61
CA PRO A 201 -8.20 24.15 -2.25
C PRO A 201 -8.49 22.65 -2.00
N LEU A 202 -7.86 21.76 -2.77
CA LEU A 202 -7.97 20.31 -2.52
C LEU A 202 -7.20 19.92 -1.27
N GLU A 203 -7.93 19.66 -0.20
CA GLU A 203 -7.41 19.28 1.11
C GLU A 203 -8.28 18.18 1.71
N GLY A 204 -7.66 17.22 2.38
CA GLY A 204 -8.36 16.19 3.13
C GLY A 204 -8.12 16.31 4.63
N ASN A 205 -9.10 15.94 5.42
CA ASN A 205 -8.95 15.72 6.85
C ASN A 205 -8.84 14.20 7.08
N LEU A 206 -7.69 13.81 7.64
CA LEU A 206 -7.29 12.44 7.96
C LEU A 206 -7.36 12.19 9.49
N GLN A 207 -8.16 12.97 10.21
CA GLN A 207 -8.42 12.82 11.64
C GLN A 207 -9.52 11.79 11.86
N GLY A 208 -9.51 11.15 13.02
CA GLY A 208 -10.48 10.13 13.40
C GLY A 208 -9.88 8.77 13.75
N GLU A 209 -10.77 7.85 14.09
CA GLU A 209 -10.41 6.49 14.47
C GLU A 209 -10.03 5.67 13.23
N ASN A 210 -9.10 4.73 13.43
CA ASN A 210 -8.68 3.82 12.39
C ASN A 210 -9.09 2.41 12.76
N LEU A 211 -9.57 1.67 11.77
CA LEU A 211 -9.82 0.23 11.89
C LEU A 211 -8.50 -0.55 11.88
N GLY A 212 -7.52 -0.08 11.10
CA GLY A 212 -6.19 -0.67 11.05
C GLY A 212 -5.53 -0.56 9.69
N VAL A 213 -4.80 -1.61 9.30
CA VAL A 213 -4.10 -1.68 8.01
C VAL A 213 -4.48 -2.93 7.22
N VAL A 214 -4.36 -2.82 5.90
CA VAL A 214 -4.55 -3.94 4.96
C VAL A 214 -3.49 -3.91 3.87
N ALA A 215 -3.23 -5.08 3.27
CA ALA A 215 -2.44 -5.19 2.06
C ALA A 215 -3.11 -6.14 1.05
N PHE A 216 -3.09 -5.75 -0.21
CA PHE A 216 -3.70 -6.52 -1.30
C PHE A 216 -3.12 -6.13 -2.67
N GLU A 217 -3.31 -6.98 -3.67
CA GLU A 217 -3.06 -6.67 -5.07
C GLU A 217 -4.38 -6.35 -5.78
N VAL A 218 -4.43 -5.27 -6.56
CA VAL A 218 -5.61 -4.96 -7.38
C VAL A 218 -5.59 -5.80 -8.65
N LEU A 219 -6.59 -6.67 -8.83
CA LEU A 219 -6.65 -7.57 -9.98
C LEU A 219 -7.41 -6.97 -11.16
N ASN A 220 -8.54 -6.33 -10.90
CA ASN A 220 -9.32 -5.62 -11.92
C ASN A 220 -10.30 -4.62 -11.31
N VAL A 221 -10.79 -3.71 -12.14
CA VAL A 221 -11.82 -2.73 -11.81
C VAL A 221 -12.98 -2.90 -12.78
N THR A 222 -14.20 -3.02 -12.24
CA THR A 222 -15.41 -3.34 -13.02
C THR A 222 -16.49 -2.29 -12.79
N GLU A 223 -17.03 -1.73 -13.87
CA GLU A 223 -18.18 -0.83 -13.83
C GLU A 223 -19.37 -1.48 -13.11
N ARG A 224 -20.00 -0.74 -12.20
CA ARG A 224 -21.22 -1.20 -11.54
C ARG A 224 -22.45 -0.85 -12.34
N THR A 225 -23.33 -1.83 -12.50
CA THR A 225 -24.66 -1.65 -13.11
C THR A 225 -25.79 -1.95 -12.14
N ASP A 226 -25.45 -2.31 -10.90
CA ASP A 226 -26.34 -2.68 -9.80
C ASP A 226 -26.55 -1.54 -8.78
N GLY A 227 -25.81 -0.43 -8.91
CA GLY A 227 -25.86 0.73 -8.03
C GLY A 227 -26.66 1.93 -8.58
N SER A 228 -26.48 3.09 -7.95
CA SER A 228 -26.94 4.38 -8.47
C SER A 228 -26.20 4.77 -9.75
N SER A 229 -26.64 5.83 -10.45
CA SER A 229 -25.90 6.36 -11.60
C SER A 229 -24.52 6.92 -11.24
N SER A 230 -24.33 7.29 -9.97
CA SER A 230 -23.09 7.81 -9.41
C SER A 230 -22.22 6.72 -8.78
N ALA A 231 -22.67 5.46 -8.76
CA ALA A 231 -21.94 4.36 -8.14
C ALA A 231 -20.57 4.20 -8.80
N LEU A 232 -19.52 4.16 -7.97
CA LEU A 232 -18.17 3.94 -8.47
C LEU A 232 -17.91 2.46 -8.72
N PRO A 233 -16.94 2.11 -9.58
CA PRO A 233 -16.62 0.73 -9.90
C PRO A 233 -16.35 -0.13 -8.67
N SER A 234 -16.62 -1.43 -8.77
CA SER A 234 -16.11 -2.39 -7.80
C SER A 234 -14.69 -2.81 -8.17
N VAL A 235 -13.83 -3.01 -7.18
CA VAL A 235 -12.45 -3.43 -7.34
C VAL A 235 -12.32 -4.88 -6.88
N ASN A 236 -11.87 -5.77 -7.75
CA ASN A 236 -11.50 -7.12 -7.36
C ASN A 236 -10.04 -7.13 -6.93
N ILE A 237 -9.78 -7.64 -5.74
CA ILE A 237 -8.46 -7.67 -5.11
C ILE A 237 -8.07 -9.09 -4.75
N ARG A 238 -6.77 -9.34 -4.60
CA ARG A 238 -6.22 -10.52 -3.92
C ARG A 238 -5.57 -10.07 -2.62
N ILE A 239 -6.04 -10.59 -1.50
CA ILE A 239 -5.48 -10.28 -0.17
C ILE A 239 -4.04 -10.78 -0.11
N LEU A 240 -3.14 -9.95 0.44
CA LEU A 240 -1.74 -10.30 0.66
C LEU A 240 -1.46 -10.49 2.14
N ASP A 241 -0.48 -11.33 2.45
CA ASP A 241 0.07 -11.41 3.81
C ASP A 241 0.80 -10.09 4.11
N TYR A 242 0.24 -9.29 5.02
CA TYR A 242 0.80 -7.98 5.37
C TYR A 242 2.26 -8.10 5.83
N THR A 243 2.63 -9.09 6.64
CA THR A 243 4.01 -9.26 7.12
C THR A 243 4.99 -9.57 5.98
N ALA A 244 4.51 -10.14 4.87
CA ALA A 244 5.35 -10.39 3.71
C ALA A 244 5.64 -9.11 2.89
N VAL A 245 4.77 -8.10 2.97
CA VAL A 245 4.85 -6.88 2.15
C VAL A 245 5.07 -5.61 2.95
N GLU A 246 5.02 -5.66 4.29
CA GLU A 246 5.12 -4.48 5.16
C GLU A 246 6.40 -3.69 4.93
N ALA A 247 7.48 -4.34 4.49
CA ALA A 247 8.79 -3.72 4.27
C ALA A 247 9.01 -3.17 2.84
N LEU A 248 8.06 -3.34 1.92
CA LEU A 248 8.18 -2.85 0.53
C LEU A 248 8.34 -1.32 0.48
N GLU A 249 9.06 -0.78 -0.50
CA GLU A 249 9.09 0.67 -0.68
C GLU A 249 7.66 1.21 -0.88
N LEU A 250 7.32 2.32 -0.22
CA LEU A 250 6.02 2.97 -0.39
C LEU A 250 6.12 4.04 -1.47
N ASN A 251 5.19 4.00 -2.41
CA ASN A 251 5.06 4.96 -3.50
C ASN A 251 3.75 5.75 -3.40
N LEU A 252 3.81 7.01 -3.83
CA LEU A 252 2.68 7.89 -4.03
C LEU A 252 2.15 7.76 -5.45
N PHE A 253 0.84 7.88 -5.60
CA PHE A 253 0.17 7.92 -6.90
C PHE A 253 0.16 9.36 -7.46
N SER A 254 1.31 9.79 -7.98
CA SER A 254 1.61 11.19 -8.34
C SER A 254 0.69 11.78 -9.41
N ASN A 255 0.24 10.99 -10.39
CA ASN A 255 -0.64 11.43 -11.47
C ASN A 255 -2.12 11.01 -11.28
N ALA A 256 -2.55 10.76 -10.05
CA ALA A 256 -3.95 10.44 -9.76
C ALA A 256 -4.90 11.53 -10.33
N PRO A 257 -5.96 11.16 -11.08
CA PRO A 257 -6.91 12.12 -11.63
C PRO A 257 -7.54 12.98 -10.53
N MET A 258 -7.42 14.30 -10.66
CA MET A 258 -7.91 15.25 -9.67
C MET A 258 -9.36 15.66 -10.00
N PRO A 259 -10.33 15.42 -9.12
CA PRO A 259 -11.68 15.93 -9.30
C PRO A 259 -11.75 17.45 -9.09
N GLU A 260 -12.67 18.11 -9.79
CA GLU A 260 -12.93 19.54 -9.66
C GLU A 260 -13.86 19.85 -8.49
N SER A 261 -14.70 18.89 -8.11
CA SER A 261 -15.62 18.97 -6.97
C SER A 261 -16.07 17.59 -6.54
N SER A 262 -16.86 17.52 -5.47
CA SER A 262 -17.51 16.28 -5.02
C SER A 262 -18.46 15.66 -6.05
N SER A 263 -18.82 16.33 -7.14
CA SER A 263 -19.70 15.73 -8.16
C SER A 263 -19.12 15.75 -9.57
N GLU A 264 -18.00 16.44 -9.79
CA GLU A 264 -17.47 16.65 -11.13
C GLU A 264 -15.98 16.34 -11.19
N PRO A 265 -15.52 15.55 -12.18
CA PRO A 265 -16.35 14.79 -13.13
C PRO A 265 -17.03 13.59 -12.47
N GLU A 266 -18.26 13.23 -12.86
CA GLU A 266 -18.92 11.97 -12.47
C GLU A 266 -18.25 10.77 -13.19
N ASP A 267 -17.01 10.47 -12.80
CA ASP A 267 -16.13 9.44 -13.38
C ASP A 267 -16.45 8.05 -12.83
N THR A 268 -17.53 7.44 -13.33
CA THR A 268 -18.05 6.14 -12.85
C THR A 268 -17.74 4.95 -13.76
N THR A 269 -17.32 5.19 -15.00
CA THR A 269 -17.04 4.14 -15.98
C THR A 269 -15.53 3.96 -16.16
N PRO A 270 -14.95 2.78 -15.91
CA PRO A 270 -13.55 2.48 -16.21
C PRO A 270 -13.22 2.76 -17.67
N PRO A 271 -12.08 3.40 -17.98
CA PRO A 271 -11.72 3.74 -19.36
C PRO A 271 -11.35 2.49 -20.17
N ASP A 272 -11.71 2.47 -21.46
CA ASP A 272 -11.32 1.39 -22.39
C ASP A 272 -9.79 1.22 -22.50
N THR A 273 -9.06 2.33 -22.35
CA THR A 273 -7.60 2.36 -22.30
C THR A 273 -7.19 2.97 -20.96
N ILE A 274 -6.61 2.15 -20.08
CA ILE A 274 -6.13 2.57 -18.78
C ILE A 274 -4.86 3.43 -18.97
N PRO A 275 -4.83 4.69 -18.49
CA PRO A 275 -3.61 5.50 -18.50
C PRO A 275 -2.51 4.86 -17.65
N ASP A 276 -1.25 5.11 -18.00
CA ASP A 276 -0.13 4.62 -17.18
C ASP A 276 -0.10 5.34 -15.83
N ILE A 277 0.09 4.56 -14.77
CA ILE A 277 0.31 5.08 -13.42
C ILE A 277 1.72 5.66 -13.30
N GLU A 278 1.83 6.85 -12.71
CA GLU A 278 3.10 7.45 -12.33
C GLU A 278 3.28 7.36 -10.82
N LEU A 279 4.28 6.58 -10.42
CA LEU A 279 4.65 6.38 -9.02
C LEU A 279 5.90 7.19 -8.67
N SER A 280 5.90 7.77 -7.48
CA SER A 280 7.07 8.43 -6.90
C SER A 280 7.33 7.91 -5.49
N PRO A 281 8.58 7.83 -5.03
CA PRO A 281 8.89 7.46 -3.65
C PRO A 281 8.13 8.33 -2.65
N ALA A 282 7.60 7.70 -1.60
CA ALA A 282 6.83 8.38 -0.56
C ALA A 282 7.71 8.89 0.59
N GLU A 283 8.83 9.53 0.25
CA GLU A 283 9.80 10.11 1.20
C GLU A 283 9.37 11.46 1.75
#